data_AF-A0A5S9Q698-F1
#
_entry.id   AF-A0A5S9Q698-F1
#
_cell.length_a   1.000
_cell.length_b   1.000
_cell.length_c   1.000
_cell.angle_alpha   90.00
_cell.angle_beta   90.00
_cell.angle_gamma   90.00
#
_symmetry.space_group_name_H-M   'P 1'
#
loop_
_entity.id
_entity.type
_entity.pdbx_description
1 polymer ?
#
loop_
_entity_poly.entity_id
_entity_poly.type
_entity_poly.pdbx_seq_one_letter_code
_entity_poly.pdbx_strand_id
1 'polypeptide(L)'
;MSSTDPFDRMRFTVKRVSWWQVAIVIAVALAVGTALALVAASVFLVVFPIVVIAGLAYRLFGGRKPNGAAGGPTIIEAEYRVLSPEEAARADARREDEERWDSDRRLR
;
A
#
# COMPACT_ATOMS: atom_id res chain seq x y z
N MET A 1 39.82 -62.96 -37.74
CA MET A 1 38.39 -62.79 -38.06
C MET A 1 37.57 -63.09 -36.80
N SER A 2 37.16 -62.06 -36.09
CA SER A 2 35.93 -61.99 -35.28
C SER A 2 35.75 -60.51 -35.00
N SER A 3 34.74 -59.92 -35.64
CA SER A 3 34.48 -58.48 -35.61
C SER A 3 33.86 -58.15 -34.25
N THR A 4 34.58 -57.38 -33.43
CA THR A 4 34.02 -56.71 -32.26
C THR A 4 33.03 -55.67 -32.80
N ASP A 5 31.75 -56.02 -32.84
CA ASP A 5 30.70 -55.13 -33.33
C ASP A 5 30.48 -53.98 -32.34
N PRO A 6 30.87 -52.73 -32.67
CA PRO A 6 30.81 -51.59 -31.74
C PRO A 6 29.42 -50.99 -31.63
N PHE A 7 28.43 -51.49 -32.38
CA PHE A 7 27.10 -50.88 -32.49
C PHE A 7 26.09 -51.38 -31.44
N ASP A 8 26.44 -52.39 -30.62
CA ASP A 8 25.53 -52.94 -29.59
C ASP A 8 25.38 -52.04 -28.33
N ARG A 9 26.10 -50.91 -28.25
CA ARG A 9 26.01 -49.98 -27.11
C ARG A 9 24.96 -48.87 -27.27
N MET A 10 24.32 -48.74 -28.42
CA MET A 10 23.26 -47.75 -28.67
C MET A 10 21.89 -48.38 -28.82
N ARG A 11 21.53 -49.29 -27.89
CA ARG A 11 20.12 -49.51 -27.60
C ARG A 11 19.62 -48.25 -26.90
N PHE A 12 19.14 -47.29 -27.69
CA PHE A 12 18.20 -46.28 -27.21
C PHE A 12 17.05 -47.06 -26.58
N THR A 13 17.15 -47.24 -25.26
CA THR A 13 16.05 -47.78 -24.46
C THR A 13 14.98 -46.70 -24.55
N VAL A 14 14.12 -46.82 -25.56
CA VAL A 14 12.85 -46.09 -25.63
C VAL A 14 12.05 -46.60 -24.46
N LYS A 15 12.37 -46.06 -23.28
CA LYS A 15 11.78 -46.40 -21.99
C LYS A 15 10.36 -45.88 -22.12
N ARG A 16 9.46 -46.76 -22.57
CA ARG A 16 8.03 -46.45 -22.69
C ARG A 16 7.64 -45.75 -21.40
N VAL A 17 7.31 -44.46 -21.50
CA VAL A 17 6.93 -43.66 -20.35
C VAL A 17 5.79 -44.41 -19.68
N SER A 18 6.02 -44.86 -18.44
CA SER A 18 4.98 -45.62 -17.77
C SER A 18 3.82 -44.66 -17.52
N TRP A 19 2.60 -45.09 -17.82
CA TRP A 19 1.41 -44.26 -17.63
C TRP A 19 1.30 -43.72 -16.19
N TRP A 20 1.88 -44.43 -15.23
CA TRP A 20 2.02 -44.01 -13.84
C TRP A 20 2.95 -42.80 -13.64
N GLN A 21 4.04 -42.68 -14.41
CA GLN A 21 4.88 -41.48 -14.40
C GLN A 21 4.12 -40.25 -14.92
N VAL A 22 3.28 -40.43 -15.94
CA VAL A 22 2.42 -39.35 -16.45
C VAL A 22 1.42 -38.90 -15.39
N ALA A 23 0.79 -39.85 -14.70
CA ALA A 23 -0.12 -39.56 -13.60
C ALA A 23 0.55 -38.76 -12.48
N ILE A 24 1.80 -39.10 -12.12
CA ILE A 24 2.57 -38.33 -11.12
C ILE A 24 2.85 -36.91 -11.59
N VAL A 25 3.31 -36.73 -12.83
CA VAL A 25 3.61 -35.39 -13.36
C VAL A 25 2.35 -34.52 -13.35
N ILE A 26 1.20 -35.07 -13.76
CA ILE A 26 -0.08 -34.38 -13.73
C ILE A 26 -0.48 -34.03 -12.28
N ALA A 27 -0.36 -34.98 -11.35
CA ALA A 27 -0.68 -34.74 -9.95
C ALA A 27 0.20 -33.64 -9.34
N VAL A 28 1.50 -33.64 -9.64
CA VAL A 28 2.43 -32.59 -9.20
C VAL A 28 2.07 -31.24 -9.82
N ALA A 29 1.78 -31.20 -11.11
CA ALA A 29 1.37 -29.96 -11.78
C ALA A 29 0.09 -29.37 -11.16
N LEU A 30 -0.91 -30.22 -10.88
CA LEU A 30 -2.14 -29.81 -10.21
C LEU A 30 -1.90 -29.34 -8.78
N ALA A 31 -1.04 -30.03 -8.02
CA ALA A 31 -0.70 -29.65 -6.66
C ALA A 31 -0.03 -28.26 -6.63
N VAL A 32 0.95 -28.02 -7.51
CA VAL A 32 1.63 -26.73 -7.64
C VAL A 32 0.65 -25.65 -8.09
N GLY A 33 -0.16 -25.91 -9.11
CA GLY A 33 -1.17 -24.97 -9.59
C GLY A 33 -2.17 -24.59 -8.50
N THR A 34 -2.64 -25.57 -7.73
CA THR A 34 -3.56 -25.34 -6.61
C THR A 34 -2.89 -24.53 -5.49
N ALA A 35 -1.63 -24.85 -5.14
CA ALA A 35 -0.88 -24.09 -4.14
C ALA A 35 -0.72 -22.62 -4.55
N LEU A 36 -0.35 -22.36 -5.81
CA LEU A 36 -0.23 -21.00 -6.34
C LEU A 36 -1.57 -20.26 -6.35
N ALA A 37 -2.65 -20.94 -6.73
CA ALA A 37 -4.00 -20.37 -6.69
C ALA A 37 -4.41 -19.99 -5.26
N LEU A 38 -4.12 -20.83 -4.26
CA LEU A 38 -4.39 -20.54 -2.86
C LEU A 38 -3.57 -19.35 -2.34
N VAL A 39 -2.29 -19.28 -2.70
CA VAL A 39 -1.44 -18.13 -2.34
C VAL A 39 -1.99 -16.86 -2.96
N ALA A 40 -2.32 -16.87 -4.25
CA ALA A 40 -2.89 -15.72 -4.95
C ALA A 40 -4.23 -15.29 -4.34
N ALA A 41 -5.12 -16.25 -4.06
CA ALA A 41 -6.40 -15.98 -3.40
C ALA A 41 -6.21 -15.38 -2.00
N SER A 42 -5.25 -15.89 -1.23
CA SER A 42 -4.93 -15.39 0.11
C SER A 42 -4.41 -13.95 0.07
N VAL A 43 -3.46 -13.67 -0.83
CA VAL A 43 -2.94 -12.31 -1.02
C VAL A 43 -4.05 -11.36 -1.46
N PHE A 44 -4.89 -11.78 -2.41
CA PHE A 44 -6.03 -10.98 -2.87
C PHE A 44 -6.99 -10.66 -1.72
N LEU A 45 -7.32 -11.65 -0.89
CA LEU A 45 -8.23 -11.47 0.25
C LEU A 45 -7.71 -10.45 1.28
N VAL A 46 -6.39 -10.27 1.39
CA VAL A 46 -5.77 -9.30 2.30
C VAL A 46 -5.58 -7.94 1.63
N VAL A 47 -5.04 -7.91 0.41
CA VAL A 47 -4.72 -6.66 -0.28
C VAL A 47 -5.98 -5.91 -0.71
N PHE A 48 -6.99 -6.62 -1.20
CA PHE A 48 -8.24 -6.01 -1.64
C PHE A 48 -8.92 -5.15 -0.56
N PRO A 49 -9.20 -5.65 0.66
CA PRO A 49 -9.81 -4.83 1.70
C PRO A 49 -8.90 -3.68 2.13
N ILE A 50 -7.57 -3.86 2.17
CA ILE A 50 -6.63 -2.76 2.47
C ILE A 50 -6.79 -1.65 1.44
N VAL A 51 -6.79 -1.97 0.15
CA VAL A 51 -6.95 -0.98 -0.93
C VAL A 51 -8.31 -0.30 -0.85
N VAL A 52 -9.38 -1.05 -0.57
CA VAL A 52 -10.74 -0.48 -0.40
C VAL A 52 -10.77 0.50 0.77
N ILE A 53 -10.23 0.12 1.94
CA ILE A 53 -10.20 0.97 3.13
C ILE A 53 -9.32 2.20 2.89
N ALA A 54 -8.12 2.01 2.32
CA ALA A 54 -7.21 3.11 2.02
C ALA A 54 -7.81 4.08 0.99
N GLY A 55 -8.46 3.57 -0.05
CA GLY A 55 -9.16 4.38 -1.05
C GLY A 55 -10.34 5.15 -0.45
N LEU A 56 -11.11 4.50 0.43
CA LEU A 56 -12.21 5.16 1.13
C LEU A 56 -11.69 6.24 2.08
N ALA A 57 -10.67 5.93 2.88
CA ALA A 57 -10.01 6.89 3.76
C ALA A 57 -9.44 8.06 2.96
N TYR A 58 -8.78 7.81 1.83
CA TYR A 58 -8.28 8.86 0.95
C TYR A 58 -9.41 9.71 0.37
N ARG A 59 -10.55 9.12 0.00
CA ARG A 59 -11.69 9.90 -0.49
C ARG A 59 -12.34 10.76 0.60
N LEU A 60 -12.41 10.28 1.84
CA LEU A 60 -13.03 11.00 2.96
C LEU A 60 -12.10 12.04 3.60
N PHE A 61 -10.80 11.73 3.68
CA PHE A 61 -9.80 12.50 4.41
C PHE A 61 -8.69 13.08 3.52
N GLY A 62 -8.66 12.78 2.22
CA GLY A 62 -7.61 13.26 1.29
C GLY A 62 -7.63 14.77 1.02
N GLY A 63 -8.65 15.50 1.49
CA GLY A 63 -8.66 16.96 1.58
C GLY A 63 -8.26 17.53 2.95
N ARG A 64 -8.08 16.67 3.97
CA ARG A 64 -7.68 17.04 5.33
C ARG A 64 -6.46 16.23 5.73
N LYS A 65 -5.30 16.84 5.51
CA LYS A 65 -3.96 16.37 5.89
C LYS A 65 -3.98 15.69 7.28
N PRO A 66 -3.69 14.39 7.39
CA PRO A 66 -3.62 13.73 8.69
C PRO A 66 -2.31 14.11 9.37
N ASN A 67 -2.34 15.16 10.19
CA ASN A 67 -1.33 15.39 11.21
C ASN A 67 -1.54 14.38 12.33
N GLY A 68 -0.69 13.37 12.42
CA GLY A 68 -0.74 12.45 13.55
C GLY A 68 0.02 11.15 13.39
N ALA A 69 1.23 11.17 12.82
CA ALA A 69 2.19 10.10 13.09
C ALA A 69 2.90 10.43 14.41
N ALA A 70 2.73 9.54 15.39
CA ALA A 70 3.31 9.63 16.72
C ALA A 70 4.84 9.84 16.65
N GLY A 71 5.33 10.89 17.32
CA GLY A 71 6.75 11.06 17.66
C GLY A 71 7.55 12.11 16.90
N GLY A 72 6.96 12.86 15.97
CA GLY A 72 7.64 13.96 15.27
C GLY A 72 7.51 15.32 15.97
N PRO A 73 8.46 16.26 15.80
CA PRO A 73 8.38 17.60 16.39
C PRO A 73 7.05 18.28 16.03
N THR A 74 6.45 19.00 16.98
CA THR A 74 5.22 19.77 16.77
C THR A 74 5.47 20.87 15.74
N ILE A 75 5.25 20.55 14.47
CA ILE A 75 5.25 21.51 13.38
C ILE A 75 3.90 22.25 13.45
N ILE A 76 3.93 23.47 13.97
CA ILE A 76 2.80 24.39 13.89
C ILE A 76 2.78 24.91 12.44
N GLU A 77 2.01 24.27 11.56
CA GLU A 77 1.69 24.83 10.25
C GLU A 77 0.69 25.97 10.45
N ALA A 78 1.21 27.19 10.59
CA ALA A 78 0.38 28.39 10.57
C ALA A 78 0.04 28.73 9.12
N GLU A 79 -1.21 28.51 8.71
CA GLU A 79 -1.72 29.04 7.44
C GLU A 79 -1.77 30.57 7.54
N TYR A 80 -0.82 31.26 6.91
CA TYR A 80 -0.83 32.72 6.86
C TYR A 80 -1.76 33.17 5.74
N ARG A 81 -2.92 33.70 6.11
CA ARG A 81 -3.80 34.40 5.17
C ARG A 81 -3.29 35.82 4.99
N VAL A 82 -2.85 36.16 3.78
CA VAL A 82 -2.52 37.55 3.42
C VAL A 82 -3.83 38.33 3.37
N LEU A 83 -4.04 39.18 4.37
CA LEU A 83 -5.16 40.10 4.40
C LEU A 83 -4.91 41.24 3.41
N SER A 84 -5.95 41.67 2.71
CA SER A 84 -5.88 42.92 1.97
C SER A 84 -5.68 44.10 2.94
N PRO A 85 -5.08 45.23 2.51
CA PRO A 85 -4.83 46.36 3.40
C PRO A 85 -6.07 46.86 4.15
N GLU A 86 -7.24 46.79 3.51
CA GLU A 86 -8.52 47.17 4.13
C GLU A 86 -9.00 46.17 5.19
N GLU A 87 -8.75 44.88 4.99
CA GLU A 87 -9.08 43.84 5.96
C GLU A 87 -8.14 43.86 7.15
N ALA A 88 -6.86 44.18 6.93
CA ALA A 88 -5.88 44.38 7.99
C ALA A 88 -6.28 45.56 8.88
N ALA A 89 -6.61 46.71 8.30
CA ALA A 89 -7.06 47.88 9.05
C ALA A 89 -8.31 47.61 9.90
N ARG A 90 -9.25 46.81 9.39
CA ARG A 90 -10.46 46.40 10.14
C ARG A 90 -10.16 45.41 11.26
N ALA A 91 -9.18 44.54 11.08
CA ALA A 91 -8.77 43.59 12.11
C ALA A 91 -8.02 44.30 13.26
N ASP A 92 -7.18 45.28 12.92
CA ASP A 92 -6.42 46.06 13.90
C ASP A 92 -7.35 46.97 14.73
N ALA A 93 -8.28 47.68 14.09
CA ALA A 93 -9.29 48.49 14.79
C ALA A 93 -10.12 47.67 15.80
N ARG A 94 -10.47 46.43 15.45
CA ARG A 94 -11.20 45.53 16.36
C ARG A 94 -10.38 45.16 17.60
N ARG A 95 -9.07 44.92 17.44
CA ARG A 95 -8.19 44.58 18.56
C ARG A 95 -8.01 45.76 19.50
N GLU A 96 -7.83 46.96 18.97
CA GLU A 96 -7.70 48.17 19.77
C GLU A 96 -8.95 48.42 20.64
N ASP A 97 -10.14 48.21 20.09
CA ASP A 97 -11.40 48.32 20.84
C ASP A 97 -11.50 47.28 21.97
N GLU A 98 -11.03 46.05 21.72
CA GLU A 98 -11.07 44.95 22.68
C GLU A 98 -10.05 45.16 23.82
N GLU A 99 -8.85 45.63 23.50
CA GLU A 99 -7.83 46.01 24.50
C GLU A 99 -8.27 47.21 25.34
N ARG A 100 -8.89 48.21 24.71
CA ARG A 100 -9.45 49.36 25.41
C ARG A 100 -10.55 48.96 26.39
N TRP A 101 -11.41 48.04 25.98
CA TRP A 101 -12.47 47.50 26.82
C TRP A 101 -11.96 46.66 27.99
N ASP A 102 -10.91 45.85 27.79
CA ASP A 102 -10.28 45.08 28.87
C ASP A 102 -9.54 45.97 29.87
N SER A 103 -8.92 47.06 29.39
CA SER A 103 -8.24 48.06 30.21
C SER A 103 -9.19 48.72 31.22
N ASP A 104 -10.38 49.13 30.77
CA ASP A 104 -11.41 49.73 31.63
C ASP A 104 -11.94 48.75 32.68
N ARG A 105 -11.90 47.44 32.39
CA ARG A 105 -12.37 46.40 33.30
C ARG A 105 -11.36 46.04 34.38
N ARG A 106 -10.06 46.18 34.11
CA ARG A 106 -8.97 45.92 35.08
C ARG A 106 -8.75 47.05 36.09
N LEU A 107 -9.30 48.23 35.85
CA LEU A 107 -9.19 49.40 36.72
C LEU A 107 -10.36 49.53 37.73
N ARG A 108 -11.21 48.50 37.86
CA ARG A 108 -12.31 48.43 38.83
C ARG A 108 -12.07 47.36 39.90
#